data_AF-A0A8C3TBR6-F1
#
_entry.id   AF-A0A8C3TBR6-F1
#
_cell.length_a   1.000
_cell.length_b   1.000
_cell.length_c   1.000
_cell.angle_alpha   90.00
_cell.angle_beta   90.00
_cell.angle_gamma   90.00
#
_symmetry.space_group_name_H-M   'P 1'
#
loop_
_entity.id
_entity.type
_entity.pdbx_description
1 polymer ?
#
loop_
_entity_poly.entity_id
_entity_poly.type
_entity_poly.pdbx_seq_one_letter_code
_entity_poly.pdbx_strand_id
1 'polypeptide(L)'
;APAEESPGLPGGGGGSRRGPAGPELGCLAAQNGEASSGSAAGEPLAHANGLLPSASAANSSGGGSSPGGLSVNNGVPAAGGPGSAAAELGGGGGGSALKKKKRLSQSDEDVIRLIGQHLHGLGLNQTVDLLMQESGCRLEHPSATKFRNHVMEGEWDKAENDLNELKPLVHSPHAIVLGIIVRMKFLLLQQKYLEYLEDGKVLEALQVLRCELTPLKYNTDRIHVLSGYLMCSHAEDLRAKAEWEGKGTASRSKLLDKLQTYLPPSVMLPPRRLQNLLRQAVELQRDRCLYHNTKLDNNLDSVSLLIDHVCSRKQFPCYTQQILTEHCNEVWFCKFSNDGTKLATGSKDTTVIIWQVDPDTHQLKLLKTLEGHAYGVSYIAWSPDDNYLVACGPDDCSELWLWNVQTGELRTKMSQSHEDSLTSVAWNPDGKRFVTGGQRGQFYQCDLDGNLLDSWEGVRVQCLWCLSDGKTVLASDTHQRIRGYNFEDLTDRNIVQEDHPIMSFTISKNGRLALLNVATQGVHLWDLQDRVLVRKYQGVTQGFYTIHSCFGGHNEDFIASGSEDHKVYIWHKRSELPIAELTGHTRTVNCVSWNPQIPSMMASASDDGTVRIWGPAPFIDNQDIEGKATSMYI
;
A
#
# COMPACT_ATOMS: atom_id res chain seq x y z
N ALA A 1 26.35 -63.75 -68.95
CA ALA A 1 27.80 -63.59 -68.76
C ALA A 1 28.13 -62.10 -68.78
N PRO A 2 28.77 -61.53 -67.74
CA PRO A 2 28.98 -62.06 -66.37
C PRO A 2 27.63 -62.14 -65.59
N ALA A 3 27.48 -61.56 -64.39
CA ALA A 3 27.76 -62.07 -63.02
C ALA A 3 27.30 -60.98 -61.99
N GLU A 4 27.00 -61.21 -60.70
CA GLU A 4 26.78 -62.43 -59.90
C GLU A 4 25.98 -62.14 -58.60
N GLU A 5 25.76 -63.19 -57.80
CA GLU A 5 24.81 -63.45 -56.71
C GLU A 5 24.85 -62.60 -55.41
N SER A 6 23.68 -62.53 -54.73
CA SER A 6 23.30 -63.06 -53.38
C SER A 6 24.35 -63.20 -52.25
N PRO A 7 23.99 -63.56 -50.97
CA PRO A 7 22.69 -63.86 -50.33
C PRO A 7 22.45 -63.04 -49.01
N GLY A 8 21.49 -63.27 -48.09
CA GLY A 8 20.34 -64.18 -47.96
C GLY A 8 19.62 -64.00 -46.60
N LEU A 9 18.31 -64.31 -46.52
CA LEU A 9 17.45 -64.29 -45.31
C LEU A 9 17.51 -65.65 -44.56
N PRO A 10 17.21 -65.74 -43.24
CA PRO A 10 15.81 -65.83 -42.71
C PRO A 10 15.60 -65.15 -41.32
N GLY A 11 14.40 -65.02 -40.75
CA GLY A 11 13.04 -65.28 -41.23
C GLY A 11 11.99 -65.40 -40.08
N GLY A 12 10.69 -65.19 -40.40
CA GLY A 12 9.52 -65.49 -39.53
C GLY A 12 9.13 -64.42 -38.49
N GLY A 13 7.85 -64.14 -38.21
CA GLY A 13 6.60 -64.65 -38.78
C GLY A 13 5.36 -64.01 -38.12
N GLY A 14 4.27 -63.86 -38.89
CA GLY A 14 2.97 -63.29 -38.47
C GLY A 14 2.21 -64.07 -37.39
N GLY A 15 1.00 -63.67 -36.97
CA GLY A 15 0.07 -62.70 -37.54
C GLY A 15 -1.17 -63.38 -38.12
N SER A 16 -2.37 -63.13 -37.55
CA SER A 16 -3.66 -63.47 -38.17
C SER A 16 -4.84 -62.68 -37.59
N ARG A 17 -5.82 -62.38 -38.46
CA ARG A 17 -7.08 -61.68 -38.20
C ARG A 17 -8.27 -62.60 -38.45
N ARG A 18 -9.42 -62.34 -37.81
CA ARG A 18 -10.74 -62.07 -38.44
C ARG A 18 -11.80 -61.72 -37.36
N GLY A 19 -12.76 -60.85 -37.70
CA GLY A 19 -13.94 -60.51 -36.86
C GLY A 19 -15.08 -61.55 -36.99
N PRO A 20 -16.36 -61.26 -36.61
CA PRO A 20 -17.07 -60.00 -36.91
C PRO A 20 -18.16 -59.52 -35.89
N ALA A 21 -18.99 -58.54 -36.32
CA ALA A 21 -20.39 -58.21 -35.94
C ALA A 21 -20.71 -57.29 -34.73
N GLY A 22 -21.65 -56.35 -34.97
CA GLY A 22 -22.48 -55.63 -33.97
C GLY A 22 -23.89 -56.23 -33.86
N PRO A 23 -24.84 -55.66 -33.06
CA PRO A 23 -25.62 -54.49 -33.51
C PRO A 23 -26.02 -53.49 -32.36
N GLU A 24 -26.20 -52.19 -32.64
CA GLU A 24 -27.46 -51.40 -32.79
C GLU A 24 -28.22 -50.87 -31.55
N LEU A 25 -28.59 -49.57 -31.65
CA LEU A 25 -29.79 -48.87 -31.17
C LEU A 25 -30.04 -48.72 -29.63
N GLY A 26 -30.59 -47.59 -29.15
CA GLY A 26 -31.06 -46.40 -29.88
C GLY A 26 -31.38 -45.20 -28.99
N CYS A 27 -31.72 -44.07 -29.63
CA CYS A 27 -32.05 -42.80 -28.98
C CYS A 27 -33.40 -42.83 -28.24
N LEU A 28 -33.63 -41.89 -27.31
CA LEU A 28 -34.84 -41.07 -27.30
C LEU A 28 -34.70 -39.86 -26.35
N ALA A 29 -35.41 -38.79 -26.68
CA ALA A 29 -35.55 -37.60 -25.84
C ALA A 29 -36.90 -37.59 -25.11
N ALA A 30 -37.04 -36.63 -24.18
CA ALA A 30 -38.24 -35.80 -23.92
C ALA A 30 -38.80 -35.78 -22.48
N GLN A 31 -39.23 -34.57 -22.13
CA GLN A 31 -40.37 -34.18 -21.27
C GLN A 31 -40.28 -34.24 -19.74
N ASN A 32 -40.39 -33.03 -19.16
CA ASN A 32 -41.41 -32.59 -18.21
C ASN A 32 -42.14 -33.64 -17.35
N GLY A 33 -42.12 -33.41 -16.03
CA GLY A 33 -43.07 -33.98 -15.08
C GLY A 33 -43.18 -33.11 -13.82
N GLU A 34 -44.21 -32.26 -13.75
CA GLU A 34 -44.65 -31.66 -12.48
C GLU A 34 -45.33 -32.73 -11.61
N ALA A 35 -45.29 -32.58 -10.27
CA ALA A 35 -46.49 -32.34 -9.46
C ALA A 35 -46.32 -32.63 -7.95
N SER A 36 -47.16 -31.94 -7.16
CA SER A 36 -47.47 -32.11 -5.73
C SER A 36 -46.36 -31.79 -4.72
N SER A 37 -46.35 -30.68 -3.99
CA SER A 37 -47.36 -30.01 -3.13
C SER A 37 -47.40 -30.52 -1.68
N GLY A 38 -46.71 -29.80 -0.80
CA GLY A 38 -46.86 -29.88 0.66
C GLY A 38 -46.78 -28.47 1.24
N SER A 39 -47.92 -27.93 1.68
CA SER A 39 -48.09 -26.52 2.05
C SER A 39 -47.63 -26.21 3.48
N ALA A 40 -46.87 -25.13 3.66
CA ALA A 40 -46.80 -24.39 4.91
C ALA A 40 -46.70 -22.88 4.59
N ALA A 41 -47.70 -22.11 5.01
CA ALA A 41 -47.76 -20.67 4.77
C ALA A 41 -47.05 -19.88 5.87
N GLY A 42 -46.41 -18.77 5.50
CA GLY A 42 -45.79 -17.80 6.40
C GLY A 42 -45.44 -16.54 5.62
N GLU A 43 -46.18 -15.46 5.83
CA GLU A 43 -46.07 -14.21 5.06
C GLU A 43 -44.77 -13.42 5.34
N PRO A 44 -44.34 -12.55 4.39
CA PRO A 44 -43.08 -11.84 4.50
C PRO A 44 -43.19 -10.55 5.33
N LEU A 45 -42.22 -10.31 6.21
CA LEU A 45 -42.02 -9.00 6.83
C LEU A 45 -40.89 -8.24 6.14
N ALA A 46 -41.27 -7.26 5.32
CA ALA A 46 -40.36 -6.28 4.78
C ALA A 46 -39.94 -5.27 5.87
N HIS A 47 -38.64 -5.01 5.99
CA HIS A 47 -38.15 -3.81 6.65
C HIS A 47 -37.02 -3.16 5.86
N ALA A 48 -37.36 -2.06 5.20
CA ALA A 48 -36.42 -1.05 4.73
C ALA A 48 -36.02 -0.10 5.88
N ASN A 49 -35.15 0.87 5.56
CA ASN A 49 -34.52 1.89 6.42
C ASN A 49 -33.28 1.35 7.18
N GLY A 50 -32.07 1.93 7.05
CA GLY A 50 -31.70 3.22 6.46
C GLY A 50 -31.67 4.31 7.52
N LEU A 51 -30.52 4.49 8.18
CA LEU A 51 -30.29 5.52 9.20
C LEU A 51 -28.88 6.10 9.08
N LEU A 52 -28.81 7.38 8.70
CA LEU A 52 -27.70 8.27 9.04
C LEU A 52 -27.91 8.85 10.45
N PRO A 53 -26.86 9.33 11.14
CA PRO A 53 -26.91 9.59 12.57
C PRO A 53 -27.59 10.93 12.91
N SER A 54 -28.52 10.91 13.86
CA SER A 54 -29.01 12.11 14.55
C SER A 54 -28.36 12.23 15.93
N ALA A 55 -27.90 13.43 16.26
CA ALA A 55 -27.24 13.73 17.53
C ALA A 55 -28.24 14.07 18.63
N SER A 56 -27.93 13.67 19.88
CA SER A 56 -28.50 14.17 21.16
C SER A 56 -30.03 14.02 21.36
N ALA A 57 -30.57 13.68 22.53
CA ALA A 57 -30.16 14.07 23.89
C ALA A 57 -30.72 13.09 24.96
N ALA A 58 -30.46 13.40 26.23
CA ALA A 58 -30.68 12.50 27.37
C ALA A 58 -32.07 12.57 28.02
N ASN A 59 -32.42 11.49 28.73
CA ASN A 59 -33.25 11.51 29.95
C ASN A 59 -32.48 10.68 31.01
N SER A 60 -31.98 11.20 32.13
CA SER A 60 -32.50 12.11 33.17
C SER A 60 -33.15 11.39 34.37
N SER A 61 -32.41 11.37 35.48
CA SER A 61 -32.90 11.34 36.87
C SER A 61 -31.69 11.66 37.78
N GLY A 62 -31.76 12.52 38.79
CA GLY A 62 -32.82 13.45 39.18
C GLY A 62 -32.46 14.18 40.49
N GLY A 63 -32.91 15.43 40.66
CA GLY A 63 -32.63 16.30 41.83
C GLY A 63 -31.27 17.03 41.72
N GLY A 64 -31.15 18.34 41.91
CA GLY A 64 -31.99 19.38 42.53
C GLY A 64 -31.05 20.29 43.34
N SER A 65 -31.17 21.62 43.43
CA SER A 65 -32.28 22.54 43.12
C SER A 65 -31.74 23.93 42.73
N SER A 66 -32.57 24.72 42.07
CA SER A 66 -32.36 26.11 41.57
C SER A 66 -32.33 27.18 42.70
N PRO A 67 -32.36 28.52 42.47
CA PRO A 67 -32.41 29.28 41.19
C PRO A 67 -31.57 30.58 41.09
N GLY A 68 -31.52 31.13 39.87
CA GLY A 68 -31.27 32.57 39.59
C GLY A 68 -29.79 32.97 39.45
N GLY A 69 -29.40 33.85 38.52
CA GLY A 69 -30.16 34.50 37.45
C GLY A 69 -29.25 35.34 36.55
N LEU A 70 -29.71 35.57 35.32
CA LEU A 70 -29.27 36.54 34.30
C LEU A 70 -28.21 37.60 34.72
N SER A 71 -27.14 37.76 33.94
CA SER A 71 -27.04 38.89 32.98
C SER A 71 -25.77 38.87 32.13
N VAL A 72 -25.92 39.27 30.87
CA VAL A 72 -24.85 39.74 29.98
C VAL A 72 -24.47 41.18 30.36
N ASN A 73 -23.21 41.61 30.15
CA ASN A 73 -22.88 42.87 29.45
C ASN A 73 -21.40 43.26 29.49
N ASN A 74 -20.88 43.64 28.31
CA ASN A 74 -19.77 44.59 28.18
C ASN A 74 -20.27 46.01 28.51
N GLY A 75 -19.41 46.86 29.08
CA GLY A 75 -19.71 48.27 29.34
C GLY A 75 -18.44 49.10 29.52
N VAL A 76 -18.27 50.10 28.65
CA VAL A 76 -17.10 51.01 28.56
C VAL A 76 -17.23 52.17 29.60
N PRO A 77 -16.13 52.73 30.15
CA PRO A 77 -16.19 53.58 31.35
C PRO A 77 -16.37 55.08 31.08
N ALA A 78 -16.83 55.83 32.09
CA ALA A 78 -16.75 57.30 32.11
C ALA A 78 -16.65 57.89 33.54
N ALA A 79 -15.97 59.03 33.62
CA ALA A 79 -15.47 59.74 34.80
C ALA A 79 -16.52 60.39 35.75
N GLY A 80 -16.07 60.73 36.96
CA GLY A 80 -16.74 61.69 37.85
C GLY A 80 -16.35 61.55 39.34
N GLY A 81 -15.46 62.41 39.86
CA GLY A 81 -15.30 62.64 41.31
C GLY A 81 -16.00 63.95 41.74
N PRO A 82 -15.64 64.60 42.87
CA PRO A 82 -14.83 64.12 44.01
C PRO A 82 -15.45 64.45 45.40
N GLY A 83 -14.75 64.06 46.47
CA GLY A 83 -14.96 64.53 47.85
C GLY A 83 -15.11 63.39 48.86
N SER A 84 -14.75 63.50 50.14
CA SER A 84 -14.07 64.49 50.98
C SER A 84 -14.16 63.93 52.42
N ALA A 85 -13.22 64.27 53.31
CA ALA A 85 -13.05 63.75 54.69
C ALA A 85 -12.63 62.26 54.76
N ALA A 86 -11.50 61.86 55.38
CA ALA A 86 -11.00 62.11 56.74
C ALA A 86 -11.89 61.49 57.82
N ALA A 87 -11.38 60.81 58.86
CA ALA A 87 -10.08 60.16 59.12
C ALA A 87 -10.25 59.33 60.41
N GLU A 88 -9.66 58.12 60.53
CA GLU A 88 -8.99 57.66 61.77
C GLU A 88 -8.35 56.25 61.68
N LEU A 89 -7.07 56.21 62.06
CA LEU A 89 -6.33 55.20 62.82
C LEU A 89 -6.81 53.72 62.89
N GLY A 90 -5.94 52.81 62.40
CA GLY A 90 -5.99 51.37 62.71
C GLY A 90 -4.92 50.61 61.92
N GLY A 91 -3.77 50.30 62.54
CA GLY A 91 -2.59 49.79 61.82
C GLY A 91 -2.43 48.27 61.77
N GLY A 92 -1.60 47.81 60.84
CA GLY A 92 -0.88 46.52 60.94
C GLY A 92 -1.36 45.38 60.03
N GLY A 93 -0.44 44.79 59.28
CA GLY A 93 -0.60 43.46 58.67
C GLY A 93 -0.77 43.46 57.14
N GLY A 94 0.34 43.39 56.42
CA GLY A 94 0.31 43.16 54.97
C GLY A 94 -0.14 41.74 54.63
N GLY A 95 -1.15 41.62 53.77
CA GLY A 95 -1.68 40.35 53.27
C GLY A 95 -1.94 40.42 51.77
N SER A 96 -0.88 40.40 50.96
CA SER A 96 -1.01 40.32 49.50
C SER A 96 -1.72 39.03 49.12
N ALA A 97 -2.96 39.14 48.63
CA ALA A 97 -3.77 38.00 48.23
C ALA A 97 -3.18 37.36 46.95
N LEU A 98 -2.29 36.40 47.14
CA LEU A 98 -1.77 35.52 46.10
C LEU A 98 -2.94 34.88 45.34
N LYS A 99 -3.22 35.38 44.13
CA LYS A 99 -4.13 34.74 43.19
C LYS A 99 -3.66 33.29 43.00
N LYS A 100 -4.42 32.33 43.53
CA LYS A 100 -4.12 30.90 43.40
C LYS A 100 -4.05 30.55 41.92
N LYS A 101 -2.83 30.35 41.38
CA LYS A 101 -2.65 29.86 40.02
C LYS A 101 -3.45 28.56 39.86
N LYS A 102 -4.28 28.46 38.81
CA LYS A 102 -4.85 27.17 38.40
C LYS A 102 -3.67 26.22 38.17
N ARG A 103 -3.69 25.08 38.85
CA ARG A 103 -2.70 24.03 38.61
C ARG A 103 -3.10 23.37 37.29
N LEU A 104 -2.28 23.58 36.26
CA LEU A 104 -2.49 23.00 34.93
C LEU A 104 -2.43 21.47 35.02
N SER A 105 -3.12 20.77 34.12
CA SER A 105 -2.91 19.34 33.98
C SER A 105 -1.58 19.08 33.25
N GLN A 106 -1.00 17.89 33.43
CA GLN A 106 0.25 17.53 32.73
C GLN A 106 0.09 17.61 31.20
N SER A 107 -1.09 17.26 30.67
CA SER A 107 -1.44 17.45 29.26
C SER A 107 -1.49 18.92 28.83
N ASP A 108 -1.99 19.83 29.66
CA ASP A 108 -1.99 21.26 29.33
C ASP A 108 -0.56 21.82 29.32
N GLU A 109 0.28 21.43 30.30
CA GLU A 109 1.69 21.82 30.35
C GLU A 109 2.45 21.31 29.11
N ASP A 110 2.26 20.04 28.71
CA ASP A 110 2.90 19.49 27.51
C ASP A 110 2.40 20.17 26.23
N VAL A 111 1.09 20.45 26.09
CA VAL A 111 0.54 21.19 24.94
C VAL A 111 1.10 22.61 24.86
N ILE A 112 1.20 23.33 25.98
CA ILE A 112 1.80 24.67 26.01
C ILE A 112 3.28 24.63 25.61
N ARG A 113 4.04 23.63 26.04
CA ARG A 113 5.44 23.44 25.64
C ARG A 113 5.58 23.11 24.14
N LEU A 114 4.67 22.30 23.58
CA LEU A 114 4.64 21.99 22.14
C LEU A 114 4.30 23.22 21.28
N ILE A 115 3.30 24.01 21.69
CA ILE A 115 2.94 25.28 21.02
C ILE A 115 4.11 26.26 21.11
N GLY A 116 4.72 26.42 22.29
CA GLY A 116 5.91 27.24 22.49
C GLY A 116 7.07 26.86 21.59
N GLN A 117 7.34 25.55 21.42
CA GLN A 117 8.38 25.07 20.51
C GLN A 117 8.08 25.43 19.05
N HIS A 118 6.82 25.31 18.62
CA HIS A 118 6.42 25.64 17.25
C HIS A 118 6.51 27.15 16.98
N LEU A 119 6.00 27.99 17.87
CA LEU A 119 6.08 29.45 17.77
C LEU A 119 7.55 29.94 17.78
N HIS A 120 8.41 29.32 18.60
CA HIS A 120 9.84 29.61 18.60
C HIS A 120 10.50 29.24 17.26
N GLY A 121 10.11 28.10 16.67
CA GLY A 121 10.55 27.69 15.33
C GLY A 121 10.08 28.60 14.20
N LEU A 122 8.98 29.33 14.39
CA LEU A 122 8.50 30.40 13.49
C LEU A 122 9.16 31.77 13.76
N GLY A 123 10.03 31.88 14.76
CA GLY A 123 10.70 33.14 15.15
C GLY A 123 9.87 34.07 16.04
N LEU A 124 8.70 33.64 16.54
CA LEU A 124 7.77 34.45 17.35
C LEU A 124 8.17 34.52 18.83
N ASN A 125 9.46 34.79 19.09
CA ASN A 125 10.11 34.66 20.40
C ASN A 125 9.41 35.45 21.52
N GLN A 126 9.05 36.72 21.26
CA GLN A 126 8.36 37.58 22.23
C GLN A 126 7.02 36.97 22.70
N THR A 127 6.30 36.29 21.80
CA THR A 127 5.03 35.62 22.12
C THR A 127 5.27 34.39 23.00
N VAL A 128 6.36 33.67 22.77
CA VAL A 128 6.75 32.51 23.59
C VAL A 128 7.13 32.93 25.00
N ASP A 129 7.91 34.00 25.15
CA ASP A 129 8.32 34.49 26.48
C ASP A 129 7.11 34.91 27.33
N LEU A 130 6.16 35.63 26.73
CA LEU A 130 4.89 35.99 27.38
C LEU A 130 4.05 34.76 27.74
N LEU A 131 3.87 33.81 26.80
CA LEU A 131 3.12 32.57 27.04
C LEU A 131 3.70 31.75 28.18
N MET A 132 5.03 31.64 28.26
CA MET A 132 5.73 30.92 29.34
C MET A 132 5.62 31.66 30.68
N GLN A 133 5.67 32.99 30.68
CA GLN A 133 5.47 33.81 31.88
C GLN A 133 4.04 33.69 32.45
N GLU A 134 3.03 33.74 31.60
CA GLU A 134 1.61 33.65 31.98
C GLU A 134 1.23 32.24 32.47
N SER A 135 1.57 31.20 31.69
CA SER A 135 1.33 29.80 32.06
C SER A 135 2.15 29.36 33.27
N GLY A 136 3.36 29.92 33.44
CA GLY A 136 4.36 29.41 34.39
C GLY A 136 5.10 28.16 33.90
N CYS A 137 4.84 27.71 32.67
CA CYS A 137 5.56 26.61 32.04
C CYS A 137 7.00 27.03 31.66
N ARG A 138 7.87 26.05 31.42
CA ARG A 138 9.20 26.27 30.85
C ARG A 138 9.38 25.39 29.62
N LEU A 139 9.88 25.97 28.53
CA LEU A 139 10.15 25.23 27.30
C LEU A 139 11.23 24.15 27.54
N GLU A 140 12.34 24.57 28.16
CA GLU A 140 13.55 23.77 28.41
C GLU A 140 13.97 23.88 29.89
N HIS A 141 14.76 22.91 30.37
CA HIS A 141 15.48 23.04 31.64
C HIS A 141 16.63 24.06 31.50
N PRO A 142 16.93 24.92 32.49
CA PRO A 142 17.96 25.96 32.35
C PRO A 142 19.34 25.45 31.92
N SER A 143 19.77 24.27 32.40
CA SER A 143 21.03 23.63 31.97
C SER A 143 21.01 23.19 30.49
N ALA A 144 19.83 22.82 29.96
CA ALA A 144 19.69 22.47 28.54
C ALA A 144 19.72 23.72 27.65
N THR A 145 19.18 24.85 28.11
CA THR A 145 19.28 26.13 27.40
C THR A 145 20.72 26.65 27.35
N LYS A 146 21.49 26.53 28.45
CA LYS A 146 22.94 26.82 28.44
C LYS A 146 23.67 25.95 27.40
N PHE A 147 23.47 24.62 27.48
CA PHE A 147 24.07 23.65 26.57
C PHE A 147 23.78 23.99 25.11
N ARG A 148 22.50 24.24 24.80
CA ARG A 148 22.05 24.65 23.47
C ARG A 148 22.71 25.94 22.99
N ASN A 149 22.82 26.95 23.84
CA ASN A 149 23.47 28.21 23.48
C ASN A 149 24.96 28.00 23.16
N HIS A 150 25.71 27.33 24.04
CA HIS A 150 27.14 27.04 23.80
C HIS A 150 27.35 26.19 22.52
N VAL A 151 26.47 25.24 22.21
CA VAL A 151 26.51 24.46 20.95
C VAL A 151 26.23 25.33 19.71
N MET A 152 25.29 26.28 19.79
CA MET A 152 24.99 27.19 18.67
C MET A 152 26.09 28.25 18.47
N GLU A 153 26.68 28.77 19.55
CA GLU A 153 27.79 29.71 19.54
C GLU A 153 29.11 29.04 19.11
N GLY A 154 29.26 27.73 19.35
CA GLY A 154 30.42 26.92 18.98
C GLY A 154 31.48 26.82 20.08
N GLU A 155 31.09 27.05 21.33
CA GLU A 155 31.96 26.96 22.50
C GLU A 155 32.04 25.51 23.01
N TRP A 156 32.68 24.64 22.22
CA TRP A 156 32.66 23.19 22.40
C TRP A 156 33.10 22.70 23.78
N ASP A 157 34.11 23.32 24.38
CA ASP A 157 34.64 22.91 25.69
C ASP A 157 33.69 23.28 26.85
N LYS A 158 32.89 24.35 26.70
CA LYS A 158 31.80 24.68 27.63
C LYS A 158 30.60 23.75 27.43
N ALA A 159 30.26 23.42 26.19
CA ALA A 159 29.22 22.45 25.88
C ALA A 159 29.54 21.03 26.45
N GLU A 160 30.82 20.63 26.52
CA GLU A 160 31.21 19.39 27.21
C GLU A 160 30.97 19.47 28.73
N ASN A 161 31.29 20.61 29.37
CA ASN A 161 31.03 20.81 30.79
C ASN A 161 29.52 20.78 31.10
N ASP A 162 28.70 21.46 30.30
CA ASP A 162 27.24 21.41 30.42
C ASP A 162 26.67 20.00 30.22
N LEU A 163 27.25 19.19 29.33
CA LEU A 163 26.86 17.79 29.15
C LEU A 163 27.09 16.96 30.43
N ASN A 164 28.12 17.29 31.22
CA ASN A 164 28.35 16.71 32.53
C ASN A 164 27.34 17.21 33.59
N GLU A 165 26.87 18.47 33.51
CA GLU A 165 25.76 18.99 34.34
C GLU A 165 24.40 18.33 34.00
N LEU A 166 24.20 17.91 32.74
CA LEU A 166 22.97 17.23 32.29
C LEU A 166 22.90 15.75 32.71
N LYS A 167 24.05 15.12 33.00
CA LYS A 167 24.17 13.70 33.42
C LYS A 167 23.17 13.24 34.51
N PRO A 168 22.98 13.94 35.64
CA PRO A 168 22.02 13.54 36.67
C PRO A 168 20.54 13.67 36.27
N LEU A 169 20.20 14.43 35.22
CA LEU A 169 18.81 14.66 34.81
C LEU A 169 18.27 13.55 33.89
N VAL A 170 19.14 12.74 33.29
CA VAL A 170 18.76 11.60 32.44
C VAL A 170 18.39 10.41 33.31
N HIS A 171 17.11 10.32 33.69
CA HIS A 171 16.57 9.25 34.54
C HIS A 171 16.45 7.93 33.77
N SER A 172 17.52 7.13 33.77
CA SER A 172 17.62 5.82 33.12
C SER A 172 18.68 4.96 33.83
N PRO A 173 18.69 3.62 33.72
CA PRO A 173 19.73 2.78 34.31
C PRO A 173 21.14 3.27 33.94
N HIS A 174 22.05 3.27 34.93
CA HIS A 174 23.33 3.99 34.87
C HIS A 174 24.20 3.63 33.63
N ALA A 175 24.12 2.38 33.16
CA ALA A 175 24.80 1.91 31.95
C ALA A 175 24.25 2.55 30.65
N ILE A 176 22.93 2.75 30.55
CA ILE A 176 22.27 3.35 29.39
C ILE A 176 22.58 4.86 29.34
N VAL A 177 22.55 5.52 30.50
CA VAL A 177 22.95 6.94 30.64
C VAL A 177 24.41 7.16 30.20
N LEU A 178 25.32 6.29 30.62
CA LEU A 178 26.73 6.38 30.22
C LEU A 178 26.89 6.24 28.70
N GLY A 179 26.18 5.29 28.08
CA GLY A 179 26.18 5.10 26.63
C GLY A 179 25.59 6.28 25.86
N ILE A 180 24.51 6.90 26.37
CA ILE A 180 23.91 8.10 25.77
C ILE A 180 24.87 9.29 25.83
N ILE A 181 25.52 9.54 26.97
CA ILE A 181 26.45 10.66 27.13
C ILE A 181 27.70 10.48 26.26
N VAL A 182 28.23 9.26 26.16
CA VAL A 182 29.33 8.95 25.23
C VAL A 182 28.93 9.22 23.77
N ARG A 183 27.70 8.90 23.36
CA ARG A 183 27.16 9.22 22.02
C ARG A 183 27.05 10.72 21.78
N MET A 184 26.51 11.46 22.74
CA MET A 184 26.37 12.92 22.64
C MET A 184 27.75 13.60 22.58
N LYS A 185 28.69 13.18 23.44
CA LYS A 185 30.08 13.66 23.41
C LYS A 185 30.76 13.35 22.07
N PHE A 186 30.60 12.14 21.54
CA PHE A 186 31.14 11.78 20.22
C PHE A 186 30.62 12.71 19.11
N LEU A 187 29.31 13.02 19.09
CA LEU A 187 28.71 13.91 18.09
C LEU A 187 29.20 15.37 18.22
N LEU A 188 29.34 15.88 19.44
CA LEU A 188 29.92 17.21 19.69
C LEU A 188 31.37 17.28 19.20
N LEU A 189 32.18 16.30 19.58
CA LEU A 189 33.59 16.22 19.20
C LEU A 189 33.78 16.01 17.69
N GLN A 190 32.88 15.28 17.03
CA GLN A 190 32.87 15.14 15.58
C GLN A 190 32.66 16.51 14.89
N GLN A 191 31.75 17.36 15.40
CA GLN A 191 31.56 18.71 14.84
C GLN A 191 32.74 19.63 15.19
N LYS A 192 33.26 19.61 16.43
CA LYS A 192 34.50 20.31 16.84
C LYS A 192 35.66 19.98 15.89
N TYR A 193 35.83 18.70 15.54
CA TYR A 193 36.84 18.23 14.59
C TYR A 193 36.64 18.76 13.17
N LEU A 194 35.40 18.72 12.63
CA LEU A 194 35.10 19.23 11.29
C LEU A 194 35.29 20.75 11.19
N GLU A 195 34.88 21.51 12.20
CA GLU A 195 35.08 22.97 12.23
C GLU A 195 36.57 23.35 12.33
N TYR A 196 37.40 22.58 13.05
CA TYR A 196 38.85 22.81 13.05
C TYR A 196 39.55 22.43 11.73
N LEU A 197 39.11 21.36 11.05
CA LEU A 197 39.63 21.04 9.72
C LEU A 197 39.31 22.16 8.72
N GLU A 198 38.10 22.71 8.75
CA GLU A 198 37.70 23.81 7.87
C GLU A 198 38.43 25.13 8.19
N ASP A 199 38.68 25.41 9.48
CA ASP A 199 39.52 26.53 9.93
C ASP A 199 41.04 26.35 9.62
N GLY A 200 41.44 25.23 8.99
CA GLY A 200 42.85 24.90 8.68
C GLY A 200 43.70 24.48 9.89
N LYS A 201 43.08 24.24 11.05
CA LYS A 201 43.72 23.89 12.32
C LYS A 201 43.97 22.39 12.46
N VAL A 202 44.85 21.88 11.60
CA VAL A 202 45.11 20.44 11.46
C VAL A 202 45.70 19.80 12.73
N LEU A 203 46.53 20.52 13.48
CA LEU A 203 47.13 20.00 14.72
C LEU A 203 46.09 19.83 15.83
N GLU A 204 45.23 20.84 16.01
CA GLU A 204 44.13 20.82 16.97
C GLU A 204 43.07 19.77 16.58
N ALA A 205 42.74 19.65 15.30
CA ALA A 205 41.87 18.59 14.79
C ALA A 205 42.45 17.18 15.08
N LEU A 206 43.74 16.98 14.82
CA LEU A 206 44.43 15.71 15.10
C LEU A 206 44.51 15.41 16.61
N GLN A 207 44.63 16.43 17.46
CA GLN A 207 44.54 16.29 18.91
C GLN A 207 43.14 15.87 19.35
N VAL A 208 42.06 16.48 18.84
CA VAL A 208 40.68 16.05 19.11
C VAL A 208 40.46 14.59 18.68
N LEU A 209 40.95 14.21 17.49
CA LEU A 209 40.80 12.83 16.99
C LEU A 209 41.52 11.80 17.87
N ARG A 210 42.77 12.07 18.28
CA ARG A 210 43.59 11.13 19.06
C ARG A 210 43.27 11.13 20.56
N CYS A 211 43.06 12.30 21.16
CA CYS A 211 42.96 12.47 22.61
C CYS A 211 41.52 12.56 23.12
N GLU A 212 40.55 12.95 22.29
CA GLU A 212 39.16 13.15 22.72
C GLU A 212 38.19 12.13 22.10
N LEU A 213 38.30 11.83 20.79
CA LEU A 213 37.45 10.86 20.09
C LEU A 213 37.88 9.40 20.27
N THR A 214 39.16 9.08 20.00
CA THR A 214 39.66 7.70 20.06
C THR A 214 39.44 7.01 21.43
N PRO A 215 39.64 7.69 22.59
CA PRO A 215 39.42 7.06 23.90
C PRO A 215 37.97 6.67 24.20
N LEU A 216 36.98 7.22 23.48
CA LEU A 216 35.57 6.87 23.66
C LEU A 216 35.23 5.44 23.19
N LYS A 217 36.09 4.84 22.34
CA LYS A 217 35.89 3.51 21.73
C LYS A 217 34.50 3.29 21.10
N TYR A 218 33.87 4.37 20.66
CA TYR A 218 32.53 4.37 20.09
C TYR A 218 32.61 4.61 18.58
N ASN A 219 32.01 3.72 17.79
CA ASN A 219 31.98 3.78 16.32
C ASN A 219 33.37 3.96 15.67
N THR A 220 34.23 2.95 15.83
CA THR A 220 35.58 2.89 15.27
C THR A 220 35.61 3.12 13.77
N ASP A 221 34.63 2.59 13.03
CA ASP A 221 34.55 2.69 11.57
C ASP A 221 34.38 4.16 11.15
N ARG A 222 33.56 4.94 11.88
CA ARG A 222 33.44 6.38 11.63
C ARG A 222 34.72 7.13 12.00
N ILE A 223 35.48 6.70 13.02
CA ILE A 223 36.79 7.30 13.34
C ILE A 223 37.80 7.07 12.20
N HIS A 224 37.81 5.87 11.59
CA HIS A 224 38.62 5.61 10.41
C HIS A 224 38.23 6.52 9.23
N VAL A 225 36.93 6.69 8.95
CA VAL A 225 36.45 7.63 7.92
C VAL A 225 36.87 9.08 8.24
N LEU A 226 36.71 9.53 9.48
CA LEU A 226 37.13 10.87 9.92
C LEU A 226 38.64 11.09 9.73
N SER A 227 39.47 10.08 9.97
CA SER A 227 40.92 10.17 9.73
C SER A 227 41.27 10.35 8.24
N GLY A 228 40.45 9.82 7.33
CA GLY A 228 40.59 10.03 5.88
C GLY A 228 40.34 11.49 5.45
N TYR A 229 39.59 12.27 6.24
CA TYR A 229 39.33 13.68 5.92
C TYR A 229 40.54 14.60 6.11
N LEU A 230 41.57 14.18 6.87
CA LEU A 230 42.87 14.88 6.95
C LEU A 230 43.60 14.97 5.60
N MET A 231 43.24 14.14 4.63
CA MET A 231 43.82 14.12 3.28
C MET A 231 43.12 15.08 2.30
N CYS A 232 42.19 15.92 2.77
CA CYS A 232 41.54 16.94 1.95
C CYS A 232 42.36 18.23 1.99
N SER A 233 42.70 18.79 0.82
CA SER A 233 43.51 20.01 0.71
C SER A 233 42.69 21.29 0.78
N HIS A 234 41.40 21.25 0.45
CA HIS A 234 40.50 22.41 0.48
C HIS A 234 39.24 22.14 1.31
N ALA A 235 38.67 23.20 1.89
CA ALA A 235 37.42 23.15 2.64
C ALA A 235 36.24 22.61 1.81
N GLU A 236 36.22 22.87 0.50
CA GLU A 236 35.18 22.39 -0.40
C GLU A 236 35.24 20.86 -0.60
N ASP A 237 36.44 20.29 -0.72
CA ASP A 237 36.65 18.84 -0.75
C ASP A 237 36.16 18.16 0.54
N LEU A 238 36.37 18.82 1.69
CA LEU A 238 35.89 18.35 2.99
C LEU A 238 34.36 18.35 3.05
N ARG A 239 33.71 19.46 2.66
CA ARG A 239 32.24 19.58 2.60
C ARG A 239 31.62 18.50 1.71
N ALA A 240 32.21 18.27 0.53
CA ALA A 240 31.77 17.24 -0.41
C ALA A 240 31.95 15.81 0.14
N LYS A 241 33.14 15.46 0.67
CA LYS A 241 33.43 14.11 1.21
C LYS A 241 32.75 13.80 2.54
N ALA A 242 32.33 14.82 3.29
CA ALA A 242 31.64 14.67 4.57
C ALA A 242 30.12 14.84 4.47
N GLU A 243 29.58 15.20 3.30
CA GLU A 243 28.18 15.60 3.08
C GLU A 243 27.73 16.66 4.10
N TRP A 244 28.57 17.68 4.29
CA TRP A 244 28.48 18.64 5.39
C TRP A 244 28.47 20.07 4.85
N GLU A 245 27.50 20.87 5.30
CA GLU A 245 27.22 22.22 4.78
C GLU A 245 28.25 23.30 5.21
N GLY A 246 29.35 22.91 5.86
CA GLY A 246 30.32 23.83 6.45
C GLY A 246 29.95 24.29 7.86
N LYS A 247 30.87 25.03 8.48
CA LYS A 247 30.72 25.71 9.77
C LYS A 247 29.65 26.79 9.68
N GLY A 248 28.60 26.65 10.49
CA GLY A 248 27.52 27.63 10.53
C GLY A 248 26.33 27.18 11.36
N THR A 249 25.32 28.03 11.43
CA THR A 249 24.07 27.76 12.15
C THR A 249 23.30 26.56 11.59
N ALA A 250 23.42 26.27 10.29
CA ALA A 250 22.80 25.11 9.64
C ALA A 250 23.38 23.78 10.15
N SER A 251 24.71 23.60 10.13
CA SER A 251 25.33 22.37 10.62
C SER A 251 25.18 22.20 12.14
N ARG A 252 25.28 23.31 12.91
CA ARG A 252 25.06 23.31 14.36
C ARG A 252 23.60 23.02 14.75
N SER A 253 22.62 23.51 14.00
CA SER A 253 21.20 23.15 14.22
C SER A 253 20.92 21.68 13.88
N LYS A 254 21.51 21.12 12.81
CA LYS A 254 21.43 19.69 12.50
C LYS A 254 22.11 18.80 13.56
N LEU A 255 23.22 19.26 14.15
CA LEU A 255 23.84 18.61 15.30
C LEU A 255 22.90 18.67 16.52
N LEU A 256 22.32 19.84 16.80
CA LEU A 256 21.38 20.03 17.89
C LEU A 256 20.18 19.09 17.73
N ASP A 257 19.51 19.06 16.57
CA ASP A 257 18.41 18.13 16.23
C ASP A 257 18.77 16.67 16.60
N LYS A 258 19.97 16.21 16.23
CA LYS A 258 20.47 14.86 16.61
C LYS A 258 20.64 14.72 18.12
N LEU A 259 21.26 15.68 18.80
CA LEU A 259 21.43 15.67 20.26
C LEU A 259 20.10 15.69 21.02
N GLN A 260 19.09 16.40 20.51
CA GLN A 260 17.74 16.47 21.09
C GLN A 260 17.08 15.09 21.18
N THR A 261 17.33 14.19 20.22
CA THR A 261 16.74 12.83 20.23
C THR A 261 17.23 11.93 21.36
N TYR A 262 18.37 12.25 21.97
CA TYR A 262 18.97 11.50 23.08
C TYR A 262 18.59 12.02 24.46
N LEU A 263 18.05 13.23 24.55
CA LEU A 263 17.67 13.87 25.81
C LEU A 263 16.21 13.57 26.17
N PRO A 264 15.88 13.42 27.47
CA PRO A 264 14.50 13.15 27.88
C PRO A 264 13.60 14.38 27.65
N PRO A 265 12.33 14.21 27.25
CA PRO A 265 11.39 15.32 26.99
C PRO A 265 11.15 16.29 28.16
N SER A 266 11.44 15.85 29.39
CA SER A 266 11.42 16.70 30.59
C SER A 266 12.52 17.75 30.59
N VAL A 267 13.69 17.45 30.01
CA VAL A 267 14.86 18.35 29.95
C VAL A 267 14.81 19.24 28.72
N MET A 268 14.53 18.67 27.55
CA MET A 268 14.36 19.40 26.29
C MET A 268 13.42 18.59 25.37
N LEU A 269 12.50 19.27 24.69
CA LEU A 269 11.60 18.60 23.75
C LEU A 269 12.37 18.06 22.53
N PRO A 270 12.00 16.88 21.99
CA PRO A 270 12.49 16.42 20.68
C PRO A 270 12.20 17.43 19.57
N PRO A 271 12.99 17.46 18.49
CA PRO A 271 12.92 18.52 17.50
C PRO A 271 11.60 18.43 16.73
N ARG A 272 10.96 19.58 16.50
CA ARG A 272 9.70 19.71 15.74
C ARG A 272 8.60 18.74 16.22
N ARG A 273 8.49 18.51 17.53
CA ARG A 273 7.61 17.46 18.10
C ARG A 273 6.14 17.62 17.71
N LEU A 274 5.62 18.86 17.66
CA LEU A 274 4.25 19.14 17.21
C LEU A 274 4.01 18.69 15.76
N GLN A 275 4.92 19.00 14.83
CA GLN A 275 4.81 18.59 13.42
C GLN A 275 4.85 17.05 13.28
N ASN A 276 5.67 16.36 14.08
CA ASN A 276 5.72 14.90 14.09
C ASN A 276 4.42 14.28 14.64
N LEU A 277 3.82 14.87 15.68
CA LEU A 277 2.51 14.43 16.19
C LEU A 277 1.38 14.69 15.20
N LEU A 278 1.37 15.85 14.54
CA LEU A 278 0.41 16.16 13.47
C LEU A 278 0.56 15.21 12.28
N ARG A 279 1.79 14.84 11.90
CA ARG A 279 2.03 13.84 10.86
C ARG A 279 1.46 12.48 11.24
N GLN A 280 1.73 12.02 12.46
CA GLN A 280 1.17 10.77 12.99
C GLN A 280 -0.38 10.80 13.03
N ALA A 281 -0.97 11.95 13.36
CA ALA A 281 -2.43 12.12 13.32
C ALA A 281 -2.99 12.05 11.88
N VAL A 282 -2.34 12.70 10.92
CA VAL A 282 -2.72 12.64 9.49
C VAL A 282 -2.55 11.23 8.92
N GLU A 283 -1.46 10.53 9.25
CA GLU A 283 -1.24 9.12 8.91
C GLU A 283 -2.38 8.25 9.45
N LEU A 284 -2.71 8.38 10.74
CA LEU A 284 -3.82 7.65 11.39
C LEU A 284 -5.21 7.99 10.81
N GLN A 285 -5.46 9.24 10.42
CA GLN A 285 -6.71 9.64 9.77
C GLN A 285 -6.83 9.06 8.35
N ARG A 286 -5.74 9.10 7.56
CA ARG A 286 -5.67 8.46 6.23
C ARG A 286 -5.90 6.96 6.33
N ASP A 287 -5.28 6.31 7.30
CA ASP A 287 -5.51 4.89 7.61
C ASP A 287 -6.98 4.59 7.93
N ARG A 288 -7.65 5.48 8.68
CA ARG A 288 -9.08 5.33 9.00
C ARG A 288 -10.01 5.67 7.83
N CYS A 289 -9.52 6.31 6.77
CA CYS A 289 -10.32 6.76 5.65
C CYS A 289 -10.58 5.64 4.63
N LEU A 290 -11.81 5.11 4.64
CA LEU A 290 -12.25 3.96 3.83
C LEU A 290 -12.04 4.08 2.31
N TYR A 291 -11.94 5.30 1.77
CA TYR A 291 -11.83 5.54 0.32
C TYR A 291 -10.53 6.29 -0.06
N HIS A 292 -9.51 6.30 0.80
CA HIS A 292 -8.25 6.99 0.50
C HIS A 292 -7.46 6.24 -0.58
N ASN A 293 -7.32 6.86 -1.76
CA ASN A 293 -6.76 6.21 -2.93
C ASN A 293 -5.84 7.16 -3.75
N THR A 294 -5.03 7.94 -3.04
CA THR A 294 -4.09 8.91 -3.61
C THR A 294 -2.67 8.60 -3.12
N LYS A 295 -1.67 9.28 -3.71
CA LYS A 295 -0.26 9.12 -3.30
C LYS A 295 -0.06 9.51 -1.82
N LEU A 296 0.85 8.81 -1.15
CA LEU A 296 1.28 9.11 0.22
C LEU A 296 2.17 10.36 0.25
N ASP A 297 1.57 11.53 0.06
CA ASP A 297 2.25 12.79 0.30
C ASP A 297 2.39 12.98 1.81
N ASN A 298 3.57 12.64 2.35
CA ASN A 298 3.90 12.77 3.78
C ASN A 298 4.09 14.23 4.23
N ASN A 299 3.71 15.19 3.38
CA ASN A 299 3.68 16.61 3.71
C ASN A 299 2.34 16.98 4.36
N LEU A 300 2.40 17.76 5.44
CA LEU A 300 1.24 18.22 6.20
C LEU A 300 0.31 19.10 5.34
N ASP A 301 0.86 19.81 4.35
CA ASP A 301 0.12 20.73 3.47
C ASP A 301 -0.90 20.04 2.56
N SER A 302 -0.82 18.72 2.41
CA SER A 302 -1.71 17.93 1.54
C SER A 302 -3.07 17.57 2.18
N VAL A 303 -3.24 17.83 3.49
CA VAL A 303 -4.45 17.52 4.25
C VAL A 303 -4.79 18.69 5.17
N SER A 304 -6.07 19.03 5.30
CA SER A 304 -6.49 20.04 6.27
C SER A 304 -6.25 19.57 7.70
N LEU A 305 -5.40 20.26 8.46
CA LEU A 305 -5.19 19.98 9.89
C LEU A 305 -6.36 20.45 10.78
N LEU A 306 -7.34 21.14 10.19
CA LEU A 306 -8.48 21.75 10.91
C LEU A 306 -9.72 20.83 10.95
N ILE A 307 -9.77 19.81 10.10
CA ILE A 307 -10.93 18.90 9.91
C ILE A 307 -10.37 17.50 9.66
N ASP A 308 -10.97 16.47 10.27
CA ASP A 308 -10.56 15.08 10.02
C ASP A 308 -10.62 14.72 8.52
N HIS A 309 -9.56 14.08 8.02
CA HIS A 309 -9.46 13.69 6.61
C HIS A 309 -10.49 12.61 6.22
N VAL A 310 -11.38 12.93 5.27
CA VAL A 310 -12.38 12.01 4.72
C VAL A 310 -12.43 12.13 3.20
N CYS A 311 -12.10 11.05 2.49
CA CYS A 311 -12.29 10.96 1.03
C CYS A 311 -13.74 10.58 0.70
N SER A 312 -14.28 11.17 -0.38
CA SER A 312 -15.65 10.91 -0.81
C SER A 312 -15.75 9.61 -1.63
N ARG A 313 -16.81 8.81 -1.42
CA ARG A 313 -17.12 7.64 -2.28
C ARG A 313 -17.28 8.04 -3.76
N LYS A 314 -17.62 9.29 -4.05
CA LYS A 314 -17.71 9.84 -5.42
C LYS A 314 -16.36 9.88 -6.14
N GLN A 315 -15.22 9.91 -5.44
CA GLN A 315 -13.88 9.90 -6.06
C GLN A 315 -13.32 8.48 -6.21
N PHE A 316 -14.01 7.46 -5.70
CA PHE A 316 -13.59 6.07 -5.72
C PHE A 316 -14.18 5.34 -6.96
N PRO A 317 -13.50 4.33 -7.54
CA PRO A 317 -14.01 3.58 -8.70
C PRO A 317 -15.24 2.72 -8.39
N CYS A 318 -16.40 3.36 -8.27
CA CYS A 318 -17.70 2.74 -8.01
C CYS A 318 -18.67 2.82 -9.20
N TYR A 319 -18.39 3.65 -10.20
CA TYR A 319 -19.35 4.00 -11.24
C TYR A 319 -18.88 3.47 -12.59
N THR A 320 -19.74 2.78 -13.35
CA THR A 320 -19.40 2.39 -14.71
C THR A 320 -19.22 3.66 -15.55
N GLN A 321 -18.00 3.88 -16.04
CA GLN A 321 -17.64 4.96 -16.96
C GLN A 321 -17.79 4.54 -18.42
N GLN A 322 -17.51 3.27 -18.71
CA GLN A 322 -17.58 2.72 -20.06
C GLN A 322 -18.00 1.25 -20.01
N ILE A 323 -18.74 0.81 -21.03
CA ILE A 323 -19.05 -0.60 -21.28
C ILE A 323 -18.46 -0.92 -22.66
N LEU A 324 -17.60 -1.93 -22.72
CA LEU A 324 -16.96 -2.42 -23.94
C LEU A 324 -17.73 -3.66 -24.40
N THR A 325 -18.18 -3.66 -25.65
CA THR A 325 -19.10 -4.67 -26.21
C THR A 325 -18.61 -5.25 -27.55
N GLU A 326 -17.32 -5.11 -27.85
CA GLU A 326 -16.74 -5.57 -29.13
C GLU A 326 -16.47 -7.09 -29.16
N HIS A 327 -16.48 -7.75 -27.99
CA HIS A 327 -16.44 -9.21 -27.92
C HIS A 327 -17.80 -9.83 -28.28
N CYS A 328 -17.77 -10.94 -29.01
CA CYS A 328 -18.98 -11.62 -29.50
C CYS A 328 -19.47 -12.73 -28.57
N ASN A 329 -18.78 -12.99 -27.45
CA ASN A 329 -19.05 -14.08 -26.52
C ASN A 329 -18.50 -13.77 -25.11
N GLU A 330 -18.69 -14.68 -24.16
CA GLU A 330 -18.20 -14.61 -22.77
C GLU A 330 -16.75 -14.11 -22.66
N VAL A 331 -16.52 -13.05 -21.87
CA VAL A 331 -15.16 -12.54 -21.60
C VAL A 331 -14.68 -13.10 -20.27
N TRP A 332 -13.68 -13.98 -20.34
CA TRP A 332 -13.18 -14.72 -19.19
C TRP A 332 -12.08 -13.97 -18.43
N PHE A 333 -11.29 -13.14 -19.12
CA PHE A 333 -10.13 -12.50 -18.50
C PHE A 333 -9.89 -11.07 -18.97
N CYS A 334 -9.41 -10.20 -18.07
CA CYS A 334 -8.94 -8.87 -18.41
C CYS A 334 -7.74 -8.47 -17.55
N LYS A 335 -6.72 -7.81 -18.12
CA LYS A 335 -5.55 -7.34 -17.36
C LYS A 335 -4.95 -6.08 -17.95
N PHE A 336 -4.76 -5.06 -17.11
CA PHE A 336 -4.01 -3.86 -17.49
C PHE A 336 -2.52 -4.19 -17.67
N SER A 337 -1.86 -3.48 -18.58
CA SER A 337 -0.40 -3.46 -18.69
C SER A 337 0.25 -2.81 -17.46
N ASN A 338 1.52 -3.09 -17.22
CA ASN A 338 2.26 -2.59 -16.05
C ASN A 338 2.46 -1.06 -16.08
N ASP A 339 2.57 -0.50 -17.28
CA ASP A 339 2.55 0.94 -17.57
C ASP A 339 1.15 1.58 -17.46
N GLY A 340 0.09 0.78 -17.27
CA GLY A 340 -1.30 1.23 -17.18
C GLY A 340 -1.88 1.88 -18.44
N THR A 341 -1.16 1.87 -19.57
CA THR A 341 -1.59 2.51 -20.84
C THR A 341 -2.47 1.62 -21.70
N LYS A 342 -2.55 0.31 -21.42
CA LYS A 342 -3.31 -0.67 -22.20
C LYS A 342 -4.10 -1.61 -21.29
N LEU A 343 -5.18 -2.15 -21.82
CA LEU A 343 -5.93 -3.27 -21.24
C LEU A 343 -5.95 -4.40 -22.29
N ALA A 344 -5.68 -5.64 -21.88
CA ALA A 344 -5.93 -6.81 -22.71
C ALA A 344 -7.16 -7.56 -22.19
N THR A 345 -8.03 -8.03 -23.08
CA THR A 345 -9.25 -8.80 -22.75
C THR A 345 -9.28 -10.09 -23.56
N GLY A 346 -9.51 -11.23 -22.89
CA GLY A 346 -9.54 -12.57 -23.48
C GLY A 346 -10.95 -13.16 -23.40
N SER A 347 -11.40 -13.72 -24.52
CA SER A 347 -12.79 -14.14 -24.72
C SER A 347 -12.91 -15.55 -25.30
N LYS A 348 -14.07 -16.15 -25.05
CA LYS A 348 -14.54 -17.40 -25.65
C LYS A 348 -14.72 -17.32 -27.17
N ASP A 349 -14.77 -16.11 -27.74
CA ASP A 349 -14.80 -15.87 -29.19
C ASP A 349 -13.45 -16.11 -29.91
N THR A 350 -12.43 -16.60 -29.20
CA THR A 350 -11.07 -16.90 -29.70
C THR A 350 -10.23 -15.66 -30.04
N THR A 351 -10.68 -14.46 -29.65
CA THR A 351 -9.92 -13.22 -29.82
C THR A 351 -9.31 -12.72 -28.50
N VAL A 352 -8.21 -11.99 -28.63
CA VAL A 352 -7.74 -11.07 -27.58
C VAL A 352 -7.85 -9.65 -28.11
N ILE A 353 -8.60 -8.78 -27.42
CA ILE A 353 -8.67 -7.36 -27.77
C ILE A 353 -7.70 -6.58 -26.88
N ILE A 354 -6.88 -5.76 -27.53
CA ILE A 354 -6.02 -4.78 -26.88
C ILE A 354 -6.70 -3.41 -26.98
N TRP A 355 -6.89 -2.78 -25.84
CA TRP A 355 -7.47 -1.46 -25.70
C TRP A 355 -6.39 -0.48 -25.27
N GLN A 356 -6.37 0.72 -25.85
CA GLN A 356 -5.54 1.82 -25.40
C GLN A 356 -6.32 2.68 -24.40
N VAL A 357 -5.70 2.98 -23.26
CA VAL A 357 -6.19 3.93 -22.27
C VAL A 357 -5.77 5.33 -22.71
N ASP A 358 -6.75 6.21 -22.86
CA ASP A 358 -6.55 7.63 -23.17
C ASP A 358 -6.15 8.38 -21.88
N PRO A 359 -4.97 9.05 -21.84
CA PRO A 359 -4.42 9.59 -20.59
C PRO A 359 -5.16 10.82 -20.07
N ASP A 360 -5.86 11.56 -20.94
CA ASP A 360 -6.58 12.78 -20.56
C ASP A 360 -8.04 12.49 -20.20
N THR A 361 -8.69 11.62 -20.98
CA THR A 361 -10.13 11.30 -20.80
C THR A 361 -10.40 10.07 -19.95
N HIS A 362 -9.37 9.25 -19.68
CA HIS A 362 -9.48 7.95 -19.00
C HIS A 362 -10.47 6.97 -19.67
N GLN A 363 -10.76 7.15 -20.96
CA GLN A 363 -11.58 6.26 -21.76
C GLN A 363 -10.72 5.22 -22.49
N LEU A 364 -11.27 4.04 -22.77
CA LEU A 364 -10.60 3.00 -23.51
C LEU A 364 -11.07 3.00 -24.97
N LYS A 365 -10.11 2.86 -25.90
CA LYS A 365 -10.35 2.75 -27.34
C LYS A 365 -9.78 1.43 -27.85
N LEU A 366 -10.47 0.73 -28.74
CA LEU A 366 -9.94 -0.48 -29.35
C LEU A 366 -8.68 -0.11 -30.14
N LEU A 367 -7.56 -0.78 -29.82
CA LEU A 367 -6.27 -0.57 -30.48
C LEU A 367 -6.01 -1.67 -31.51
N LYS A 368 -6.19 -2.95 -31.12
CA LYS A 368 -6.03 -4.13 -31.99
C LYS A 368 -6.88 -5.30 -31.52
N THR A 369 -7.26 -6.15 -32.47
CA THR A 369 -7.78 -7.50 -32.20
C THR A 369 -6.71 -8.50 -32.64
N LEU A 370 -6.37 -9.46 -31.76
CA LEU A 370 -5.43 -10.53 -32.01
C LEU A 370 -6.24 -11.81 -32.26
N GLU A 371 -6.21 -12.28 -33.51
CA GLU A 371 -7.03 -13.40 -34.02
C GLU A 371 -6.17 -14.61 -34.41
N GLY A 372 -6.78 -15.79 -34.54
CA GLY A 372 -6.07 -17.02 -34.93
C GLY A 372 -5.72 -17.96 -33.77
N HIS A 373 -6.29 -17.73 -32.57
CA HIS A 373 -6.33 -18.74 -31.52
C HIS A 373 -7.28 -19.87 -31.94
N ALA A 374 -6.92 -21.13 -31.68
CA ALA A 374 -7.74 -22.30 -32.02
C ALA A 374 -8.88 -22.55 -31.01
N TYR A 375 -8.75 -21.96 -29.82
CA TYR A 375 -9.67 -22.08 -28.69
C TYR A 375 -9.94 -20.69 -28.09
N GLY A 376 -10.95 -20.59 -27.23
CA GLY A 376 -11.20 -19.38 -26.44
C GLY A 376 -10.02 -19.05 -25.52
N VAL A 377 -9.82 -17.76 -25.21
CA VAL A 377 -8.68 -17.32 -24.37
C VAL A 377 -9.13 -17.14 -22.92
N SER A 378 -8.63 -18.00 -22.04
CA SER A 378 -9.00 -18.09 -20.63
C SER A 378 -8.13 -17.23 -19.71
N TYR A 379 -6.87 -16.99 -20.09
CA TYR A 379 -5.90 -16.29 -19.25
C TYR A 379 -4.86 -15.56 -20.10
N ILE A 380 -4.37 -14.43 -19.58
CA ILE A 380 -3.44 -13.53 -20.29
C ILE A 380 -2.37 -12.99 -19.32
N ALA A 381 -1.11 -12.93 -19.76
CA ALA A 381 -0.05 -12.25 -19.03
C ALA A 381 0.81 -11.33 -19.90
N TRP A 382 0.92 -10.07 -19.46
CA TRP A 382 1.85 -9.06 -19.95
C TRP A 382 3.28 -9.37 -19.53
N SER A 383 4.23 -9.18 -20.44
CA SER A 383 5.66 -9.15 -20.08
C SER A 383 5.98 -7.96 -19.17
N PRO A 384 7.07 -8.00 -18.38
CA PRO A 384 7.42 -6.92 -17.46
C PRO A 384 7.70 -5.56 -18.12
N ASP A 385 7.96 -5.57 -19.43
CA ASP A 385 8.21 -4.40 -20.29
C ASP A 385 7.01 -4.03 -21.19
N ASP A 386 5.86 -4.70 -21.02
CA ASP A 386 4.61 -4.54 -21.78
C ASP A 386 4.69 -4.69 -23.32
N ASN A 387 5.84 -5.13 -23.85
CA ASN A 387 6.05 -5.34 -25.29
C ASN A 387 5.42 -6.64 -25.81
N TYR A 388 5.30 -7.64 -24.94
CA TYR A 388 4.79 -8.97 -25.28
C TYR A 388 3.60 -9.38 -24.41
N LEU A 389 2.77 -10.23 -24.98
CA LEU A 389 1.59 -10.79 -24.33
C LEU A 389 1.54 -12.30 -24.58
N VAL A 390 1.41 -13.11 -23.53
CA VAL A 390 1.08 -14.52 -23.66
C VAL A 390 -0.42 -14.69 -23.42
N ALA A 391 -1.08 -15.41 -24.34
CA ALA A 391 -2.46 -15.86 -24.21
C ALA A 391 -2.50 -17.39 -24.02
N CYS A 392 -3.37 -17.84 -23.10
CA CYS A 392 -3.60 -19.24 -22.73
C CYS A 392 -5.06 -19.64 -23.02
N GLY A 393 -5.29 -20.92 -23.32
CA GLY A 393 -6.63 -21.48 -23.52
C GLY A 393 -7.19 -22.21 -22.28
N PRO A 394 -8.44 -22.73 -22.35
CA PRO A 394 -9.04 -23.54 -21.29
C PRO A 394 -8.36 -24.92 -21.15
N ASP A 395 -8.82 -25.74 -20.19
CA ASP A 395 -8.24 -27.05 -19.80
C ASP A 395 -8.01 -28.07 -20.93
N ASP A 396 -8.62 -27.90 -22.11
CA ASP A 396 -8.43 -28.76 -23.29
C ASP A 396 -7.45 -28.16 -24.33
N CYS A 397 -6.85 -27.00 -24.05
CA CYS A 397 -5.92 -26.32 -24.94
C CYS A 397 -4.46 -26.67 -24.62
N SER A 398 -3.78 -27.36 -25.55
CA SER A 398 -2.35 -27.66 -25.46
C SER A 398 -1.44 -26.54 -25.99
N GLU A 399 -2.03 -25.42 -26.42
CA GLU A 399 -1.34 -24.37 -27.18
C GLU A 399 -1.27 -23.05 -26.41
N LEU A 400 -0.19 -22.30 -26.66
CA LEU A 400 0.03 -20.93 -26.20
C LEU A 400 0.42 -20.03 -27.37
N TRP A 401 0.06 -18.75 -27.25
CA TRP A 401 0.34 -17.74 -28.25
C TRP A 401 1.09 -16.56 -27.62
N LEU A 402 2.30 -16.31 -28.10
CA LEU A 402 3.12 -15.16 -27.73
C LEU A 402 3.00 -14.08 -28.81
N TRP A 403 2.34 -12.99 -28.46
CA TRP A 403 2.07 -11.85 -29.33
C TRP A 403 3.03 -10.70 -29.06
N ASN A 404 3.48 -10.02 -30.13
CA ASN A 404 4.09 -8.71 -30.02
C ASN A 404 2.97 -7.66 -30.01
N VAL A 405 2.82 -6.92 -28.91
CA VAL A 405 1.71 -5.96 -28.73
C VAL A 405 1.85 -4.77 -29.69
N GLN A 406 3.08 -4.33 -29.95
CA GLN A 406 3.37 -3.17 -30.79
C GLN A 406 3.12 -3.44 -32.28
N THR A 407 3.50 -4.60 -32.81
CA THR A 407 3.20 -4.98 -34.20
C THR A 407 1.82 -5.60 -34.35
N GLY A 408 1.33 -6.31 -33.32
CA GLY A 408 0.08 -7.09 -33.37
C GLY A 408 0.27 -8.45 -34.03
N GLU A 409 1.51 -8.86 -34.26
CA GLU A 409 1.85 -10.12 -34.93
C GLU A 409 2.13 -11.22 -33.91
N LEU A 410 1.75 -12.46 -34.27
CA LEU A 410 2.11 -13.65 -33.51
C LEU A 410 3.60 -13.90 -33.68
N ARG A 411 4.38 -13.77 -32.61
CA ARG A 411 5.82 -14.06 -32.62
C ARG A 411 6.07 -15.56 -32.61
N THR A 412 5.43 -16.25 -31.66
CA THR A 412 5.69 -17.66 -31.37
C THR A 412 4.39 -18.36 -31.00
N LYS A 413 4.20 -19.57 -31.52
CA LYS A 413 3.19 -20.51 -31.05
C LYS A 413 3.89 -21.69 -30.38
N MET A 414 3.49 -22.04 -29.17
CA MET A 414 4.10 -23.12 -28.38
C MET A 414 3.07 -24.20 -28.08
N SER A 415 3.47 -25.46 -28.21
CA SER A 415 2.72 -26.66 -27.80
C SER A 415 3.75 -27.78 -27.61
N GLN A 416 3.69 -28.51 -26.48
CA GLN A 416 4.66 -29.57 -26.17
C GLN A 416 4.08 -30.97 -26.46
N SER A 417 3.01 -31.37 -25.77
CA SER A 417 2.20 -32.55 -26.11
C SER A 417 0.73 -32.17 -26.30
N HIS A 418 0.02 -32.89 -27.16
CA HIS A 418 -1.44 -32.77 -27.31
C HIS A 418 -2.23 -33.27 -26.08
N GLU A 419 -1.57 -33.94 -25.14
CA GLU A 419 -2.16 -34.38 -23.87
C GLU A 419 -1.97 -33.36 -22.73
N ASP A 420 -1.12 -32.35 -22.92
CA ASP A 420 -0.89 -31.27 -21.96
C ASP A 420 -1.98 -30.19 -22.06
N SER A 421 -2.25 -29.50 -20.95
CA SER A 421 -3.10 -28.31 -20.92
C SER A 421 -2.26 -27.11 -20.48
N LEU A 422 -2.25 -26.03 -21.24
CA LEU A 422 -1.47 -24.82 -20.94
C LEU A 422 -2.42 -23.66 -20.61
N THR A 423 -2.90 -23.66 -19.37
CA THR A 423 -4.01 -22.80 -18.92
C THR A 423 -3.56 -21.57 -18.12
N SER A 424 -2.38 -21.64 -17.51
CA SER A 424 -1.79 -20.53 -16.74
C SER A 424 -0.38 -20.24 -17.23
N VAL A 425 0.02 -18.96 -17.14
CA VAL A 425 1.38 -18.51 -17.44
C VAL A 425 1.83 -17.42 -16.46
N ALA A 426 3.12 -17.42 -16.13
CA ALA A 426 3.77 -16.35 -15.38
C ALA A 426 5.08 -15.93 -16.05
N TRP A 427 5.29 -14.62 -16.18
CA TRP A 427 6.53 -14.06 -16.70
C TRP A 427 7.61 -13.99 -15.62
N ASN A 428 8.84 -14.38 -15.95
CA ASN A 428 9.96 -14.04 -15.09
C ASN A 428 10.20 -12.51 -15.15
N PRO A 429 10.61 -11.88 -14.03
CA PRO A 429 11.01 -10.47 -13.99
C PRO A 429 12.14 -10.09 -14.96
N ASP A 430 12.87 -11.07 -15.52
CA ASP A 430 13.91 -10.84 -16.53
C ASP A 430 13.37 -10.48 -17.93
N GLY A 431 12.06 -10.68 -18.17
CA GLY A 431 11.39 -10.42 -19.46
C GLY A 431 11.82 -11.32 -20.61
N LYS A 432 12.67 -12.32 -20.36
CA LYS A 432 13.24 -13.23 -21.37
C LYS A 432 12.69 -14.65 -21.27
N ARG A 433 12.14 -14.99 -20.11
CA ARG A 433 11.59 -16.31 -19.83
C ARG A 433 10.17 -16.18 -19.26
N PHE A 434 9.36 -17.19 -19.51
CA PHE A 434 8.08 -17.36 -18.86
C PHE A 434 7.90 -18.84 -18.50
N VAL A 435 6.93 -19.10 -17.63
CA VAL A 435 6.69 -20.41 -17.07
C VAL A 435 5.20 -20.71 -17.14
N THR A 436 4.85 -21.91 -17.59
CA THR A 436 3.50 -22.26 -18.03
C THR A 436 3.14 -23.69 -17.65
N GLY A 437 1.84 -23.94 -17.46
CA GLY A 437 1.32 -25.28 -17.19
C GLY A 437 -0.19 -25.25 -16.97
N GLY A 438 -0.76 -26.39 -16.60
CA GLY A 438 -2.17 -26.53 -16.29
C GLY A 438 -2.48 -27.83 -15.54
N GLN A 439 -3.74 -28.26 -15.62
CA GLN A 439 -4.25 -29.43 -14.90
C GLN A 439 -3.82 -30.78 -15.49
N ARG A 440 -3.43 -30.79 -16.77
CA ARG A 440 -2.92 -31.93 -17.53
C ARG A 440 -1.51 -31.62 -18.03
N GLY A 441 -0.66 -32.63 -18.10
CA GLY A 441 0.72 -32.48 -18.51
C GLY A 441 1.66 -32.04 -17.39
N GLN A 442 2.79 -31.45 -17.79
CA GLN A 442 3.86 -30.98 -16.91
C GLN A 442 3.86 -29.45 -16.78
N PHE A 443 4.76 -28.94 -15.95
CA PHE A 443 5.00 -27.51 -15.73
C PHE A 443 6.33 -27.10 -16.39
N TYR A 444 6.31 -26.16 -17.34
CA TYR A 444 7.42 -25.85 -18.26
C TYR A 444 7.97 -24.43 -18.07
N GLN A 445 9.29 -24.28 -18.04
CA GLN A 445 9.97 -22.99 -18.22
C GLN A 445 10.49 -22.87 -19.66
N CYS A 446 10.21 -21.74 -20.30
CA CYS A 446 10.48 -21.52 -21.72
C CYS A 446 11.07 -20.13 -22.00
N ASP A 447 11.65 -19.97 -23.19
CA ASP A 447 12.10 -18.68 -23.73
C ASP A 447 11.06 -18.02 -24.67
N LEU A 448 11.39 -16.82 -25.14
CA LEU A 448 10.56 -16.04 -26.07
C LEU A 448 10.42 -16.67 -27.48
N ASP A 449 11.32 -17.57 -27.86
CA ASP A 449 11.32 -18.21 -29.18
C ASP A 449 10.58 -19.56 -29.15
N GLY A 450 10.08 -19.95 -27.98
CA GLY A 450 9.24 -21.14 -27.77
C GLY A 450 10.03 -22.37 -27.33
N ASN A 451 11.34 -22.24 -27.09
CA ASN A 451 12.16 -23.36 -26.67
C ASN A 451 11.91 -23.67 -25.19
N LEU A 452 11.75 -24.94 -24.89
CA LEU A 452 11.69 -25.47 -23.54
C LEU A 452 13.10 -25.45 -22.93
N LEU A 453 13.23 -24.80 -21.78
CA LEU A 453 14.48 -24.68 -21.02
C LEU A 453 14.56 -25.74 -19.92
N ASP A 454 13.46 -25.94 -19.20
CA ASP A 454 13.37 -26.88 -18.07
C ASP A 454 11.90 -27.24 -17.77
N SER A 455 11.65 -28.30 -16.99
CA SER A 455 10.30 -28.78 -16.68
C SER A 455 10.20 -29.56 -15.37
N TRP A 456 9.07 -29.40 -14.66
CA TRP A 456 8.72 -30.21 -13.49
C TRP A 456 7.68 -31.26 -13.83
N GLU A 457 8.04 -32.53 -13.67
CA GLU A 457 7.17 -33.67 -13.96
C GLU A 457 6.19 -34.00 -12.83
N GLY A 458 4.96 -34.38 -13.19
CA GLY A 458 3.91 -34.82 -12.27
C GLY A 458 3.21 -33.69 -11.50
N VAL A 459 3.60 -32.43 -11.73
CA VAL A 459 3.05 -31.25 -11.03
C VAL A 459 1.91 -30.65 -11.87
N ARG A 460 0.68 -30.80 -11.39
CA ARG A 460 -0.53 -30.21 -11.99
C ARG A 460 -0.83 -28.86 -11.34
N VAL A 461 -0.94 -27.82 -12.15
CA VAL A 461 -1.03 -26.44 -11.68
C VAL A 461 -2.34 -25.77 -12.13
N GLN A 462 -2.95 -24.96 -11.27
CA GLN A 462 -4.13 -24.16 -11.63
C GLN A 462 -3.76 -22.73 -12.01
N CYS A 463 -2.88 -22.12 -11.22
CA CYS A 463 -2.43 -20.74 -11.37
C CYS A 463 -0.95 -20.64 -10.99
N LEU A 464 -0.23 -19.71 -11.64
CA LEU A 464 1.22 -19.53 -11.57
C LEU A 464 1.59 -18.07 -11.30
N TRP A 465 2.70 -17.86 -10.58
CA TRP A 465 3.27 -16.52 -10.37
C TRP A 465 4.78 -16.56 -10.11
N CYS A 466 5.58 -15.83 -10.88
CA CYS A 466 7.02 -15.69 -10.61
C CYS A 466 7.28 -14.57 -9.60
N LEU A 467 8.06 -14.84 -8.55
CA LEU A 467 8.46 -13.82 -7.59
C LEU A 467 9.50 -12.87 -8.18
N SER A 468 9.61 -11.68 -7.57
CA SER A 468 10.56 -10.64 -7.97
C SER A 468 12.04 -11.02 -7.80
N ASP A 469 12.34 -12.18 -7.20
CA ASP A 469 13.68 -12.74 -7.12
C ASP A 469 14.16 -13.33 -8.47
N GLY A 470 13.25 -13.59 -9.41
CA GLY A 470 13.54 -14.19 -10.72
C GLY A 470 13.91 -15.67 -10.69
N LYS A 471 13.77 -16.34 -9.53
CA LYS A 471 14.17 -17.73 -9.31
C LYS A 471 13.01 -18.61 -8.84
N THR A 472 12.19 -18.06 -7.95
CA THR A 472 11.10 -18.79 -7.30
C THR A 472 9.79 -18.55 -8.03
N VAL A 473 9.17 -19.62 -8.49
CA VAL A 473 7.84 -19.60 -9.10
C VAL A 473 6.85 -20.26 -8.16
N LEU A 474 5.82 -19.52 -7.76
CA LEU A 474 4.73 -20.07 -7.00
C LEU A 474 3.74 -20.74 -7.96
N ALA A 475 3.35 -21.96 -7.63
CA ALA A 475 2.28 -22.68 -8.31
C ALA A 475 1.24 -23.16 -7.31
N SER A 476 -0.02 -22.97 -7.66
CA SER A 476 -1.15 -23.57 -6.96
C SER A 476 -1.42 -24.96 -7.53
N ASP A 477 -1.41 -25.95 -6.66
CA ASP A 477 -1.52 -27.37 -6.99
C ASP A 477 -2.95 -27.87 -6.72
N THR A 478 -3.40 -28.84 -7.52
CA THR A 478 -4.61 -29.63 -7.30
C THR A 478 -4.80 -30.14 -5.86
N HIS A 479 -3.71 -30.32 -5.11
CA HIS A 479 -3.68 -30.64 -3.68
C HIS A 479 -3.95 -29.45 -2.72
N GLN A 480 -4.73 -28.44 -3.15
CA GLN A 480 -5.25 -27.35 -2.31
C GLN A 480 -4.14 -26.50 -1.64
N ARG A 481 -3.00 -26.34 -2.32
CA ARG A 481 -1.78 -25.77 -1.74
C ARG A 481 -1.03 -24.89 -2.72
N ILE A 482 -0.20 -23.98 -2.20
CA ILE A 482 0.77 -23.22 -3.00
C ILE A 482 2.17 -23.63 -2.60
N ARG A 483 2.92 -24.15 -3.58
CA ARG A 483 4.34 -24.49 -3.46
C ARG A 483 5.17 -23.47 -4.25
N GLY A 484 6.33 -23.11 -3.71
CA GLY A 484 7.37 -22.39 -4.46
C GLY A 484 8.35 -23.39 -5.06
N TYR A 485 8.60 -23.27 -6.36
CA TYR A 485 9.53 -24.06 -7.15
C TYR A 485 10.69 -23.18 -7.58
N ASN A 486 11.92 -23.65 -7.41
CA ASN A 486 13.13 -23.00 -7.88
C ASN A 486 13.72 -23.82 -9.02
N PHE A 487 13.76 -23.26 -10.23
CA PHE A 487 14.27 -23.90 -11.43
C PHE A 487 15.80 -23.96 -11.50
N GLU A 488 16.54 -23.10 -10.79
CA GLU A 488 18.01 -23.16 -10.77
C GLU A 488 18.52 -24.32 -9.89
N ASP A 489 17.89 -24.52 -8.74
CA ASP A 489 18.30 -25.53 -7.75
C ASP A 489 17.49 -26.84 -7.84
N LEU A 490 16.45 -26.89 -8.69
CA LEU A 490 15.43 -27.95 -8.74
C LEU A 490 14.90 -28.34 -7.34
N THR A 491 14.60 -27.33 -6.53
CA THR A 491 14.02 -27.51 -5.18
C THR A 491 12.61 -26.94 -5.10
N ASP A 492 11.75 -27.60 -4.34
CA ASP A 492 10.38 -27.16 -4.10
C ASP A 492 10.04 -27.09 -2.60
N ARG A 493 9.12 -26.19 -2.23
CA ARG A 493 8.77 -25.91 -0.83
C ARG A 493 7.29 -25.57 -0.71
N ASN A 494 6.58 -26.23 0.21
CA ASN A 494 5.21 -25.81 0.53
C ASN A 494 5.22 -24.47 1.27
N ILE A 495 4.30 -23.57 0.94
CA ILE A 495 4.18 -22.23 1.53
C ILE A 495 2.80 -22.05 2.16
N VAL A 496 1.73 -22.35 1.42
CA VAL A 496 0.33 -22.22 1.87
C VAL A 496 -0.40 -23.55 1.70
N GLN A 497 -1.27 -23.89 2.65
CA GLN A 497 -2.21 -25.00 2.57
C GLN A 497 -3.60 -24.48 2.93
N GLU A 498 -4.59 -24.81 2.11
CA GLU A 498 -6.01 -24.52 2.33
C GLU A 498 -6.80 -25.84 2.46
N ASP A 499 -8.03 -25.75 2.96
CA ASP A 499 -8.97 -26.87 3.11
C ASP A 499 -9.79 -27.15 1.83
N HIS A 500 -9.73 -26.25 0.86
CA HIS A 500 -10.52 -26.26 -0.37
C HIS A 500 -9.64 -25.88 -1.59
N PRO A 501 -10.04 -26.27 -2.82
CA PRO A 501 -9.28 -25.94 -4.03
C PRO A 501 -9.04 -24.43 -4.20
N ILE A 502 -7.79 -24.07 -4.49
CA ILE A 502 -7.38 -22.72 -4.85
C ILE A 502 -7.57 -22.59 -6.36
N MET A 503 -8.54 -21.77 -6.78
CA MET A 503 -8.92 -21.59 -8.18
C MET A 503 -7.96 -20.63 -8.88
N SER A 504 -7.62 -19.52 -8.22
CA SER A 504 -6.64 -18.55 -8.70
C SER A 504 -5.95 -17.88 -7.52
N PHE A 505 -4.81 -17.24 -7.78
CA PHE A 505 -4.22 -16.32 -6.81
C PHE A 505 -3.45 -15.16 -7.47
N THR A 506 -3.35 -14.06 -6.75
CA THR A 506 -2.59 -12.86 -7.13
C THR A 506 -1.66 -12.47 -5.98
N ILE A 507 -0.41 -12.09 -6.27
CA ILE A 507 0.54 -11.64 -5.25
C ILE A 507 0.64 -10.10 -5.28
N SER A 508 0.84 -9.49 -4.11
CA SER A 508 1.12 -8.06 -3.97
C SER A 508 2.46 -7.67 -4.62
N LYS A 509 2.60 -6.41 -5.06
CA LYS A 509 3.83 -5.85 -5.67
C LYS A 509 5.10 -6.07 -4.85
N ASN A 510 4.97 -6.17 -3.53
CA ASN A 510 6.09 -6.41 -2.61
C ASN A 510 6.40 -7.90 -2.34
N GLY A 511 5.69 -8.83 -2.98
CA GLY A 511 5.88 -10.29 -2.83
C GLY A 511 5.45 -10.89 -1.48
N ARG A 512 4.98 -10.10 -0.51
CA ARG A 512 4.67 -10.57 0.85
C ARG A 512 3.28 -11.18 0.98
N LEU A 513 2.28 -10.66 0.30
CA LEU A 513 0.88 -11.06 0.48
C LEU A 513 0.34 -11.77 -0.75
N ALA A 514 -0.40 -12.85 -0.53
CA ALA A 514 -1.15 -13.54 -1.57
C ALA A 514 -2.65 -13.41 -1.32
N LEU A 515 -3.38 -13.08 -2.39
CA LEU A 515 -4.83 -13.07 -2.45
C LEU A 515 -5.28 -14.34 -3.17
N LEU A 516 -6.05 -15.19 -2.50
CA LEU A 516 -6.49 -16.49 -3.01
C LEU A 516 -7.99 -16.48 -3.28
N ASN A 517 -8.42 -16.95 -4.44
CA ASN A 517 -9.81 -17.33 -4.70
C ASN A 517 -9.95 -18.82 -4.36
N VAL A 518 -10.64 -19.12 -3.28
CA VAL A 518 -10.83 -20.47 -2.75
C VAL A 518 -12.26 -20.93 -3.03
N ALA A 519 -12.40 -22.06 -3.72
CA ALA A 519 -13.70 -22.62 -4.11
C ALA A 519 -14.63 -22.75 -2.89
N THR A 520 -15.90 -22.36 -3.02
CA THR A 520 -16.94 -22.33 -1.96
C THR A 520 -16.69 -21.42 -0.75
N GLN A 521 -15.47 -20.90 -0.53
CA GLN A 521 -15.10 -20.10 0.65
C GLN A 521 -14.91 -18.61 0.34
N GLY A 522 -14.75 -18.25 -0.94
CA GLY A 522 -14.57 -16.86 -1.37
C GLY A 522 -13.10 -16.45 -1.43
N VAL A 523 -12.79 -15.24 -0.93
CA VAL A 523 -11.45 -14.65 -1.08
C VAL A 523 -10.71 -14.64 0.25
N HIS A 524 -9.51 -15.21 0.28
CA HIS A 524 -8.62 -15.26 1.46
C HIS A 524 -7.37 -14.40 1.22
N LEU A 525 -6.88 -13.72 2.27
CA LEU A 525 -5.58 -13.01 2.26
C LEU A 525 -4.58 -13.76 3.14
N TRP A 526 -3.43 -14.11 2.56
CA TRP A 526 -2.32 -14.76 3.25
C TRP A 526 -1.09 -13.87 3.30
N ASP A 527 -0.30 -14.04 4.36
CA ASP A 527 1.10 -13.61 4.41
C ASP A 527 1.99 -14.79 4.04
N LEU A 528 2.75 -14.66 2.96
CA LEU A 528 3.65 -15.69 2.44
C LEU A 528 4.95 -15.80 3.24
N GLN A 529 5.37 -14.70 3.88
CA GLN A 529 6.58 -14.64 4.69
C GLN A 529 6.33 -15.29 6.05
N ASP A 530 5.23 -14.90 6.70
CA ASP A 530 4.85 -15.42 8.03
C ASP A 530 4.08 -16.75 7.92
N ARG A 531 3.55 -17.10 6.73
CA ARG A 531 2.76 -18.31 6.42
C ARG A 531 1.47 -18.42 7.22
N VAL A 532 0.78 -17.29 7.37
CA VAL A 532 -0.45 -17.18 8.17
C VAL A 532 -1.57 -16.59 7.32
N LEU A 533 -2.77 -17.17 7.45
CA LEU A 533 -4.01 -16.59 6.95
C LEU A 533 -4.29 -15.28 7.72
N VAL A 534 -4.24 -14.15 7.00
CA VAL A 534 -4.44 -12.81 7.56
C VAL A 534 -5.93 -12.51 7.74
N ARG A 535 -6.75 -12.76 6.71
CA ARG A 535 -8.21 -12.51 6.69
C ARG A 535 -8.94 -13.41 5.70
N LYS A 536 -10.24 -13.64 5.95
CA LYS A 536 -11.22 -14.13 4.96
C LYS A 536 -12.21 -13.00 4.67
N TYR A 537 -12.52 -12.74 3.40
CA TYR A 537 -13.46 -11.70 3.00
C TYR A 537 -14.87 -12.26 2.79
N GLN A 538 -15.87 -11.54 3.26
CA GLN A 538 -17.27 -11.96 3.25
C GLN A 538 -18.06 -11.22 2.16
N GLY A 539 -19.22 -11.76 1.80
CA GLY A 539 -20.18 -11.18 0.85
C GLY A 539 -20.05 -11.70 -0.59
N VAL A 540 -18.85 -12.16 -1.01
CA VAL A 540 -18.65 -12.73 -2.34
C VAL A 540 -19.32 -14.10 -2.47
N THR A 541 -20.06 -14.30 -3.56
CA THR A 541 -20.55 -15.63 -3.98
C THR A 541 -19.51 -16.27 -4.89
N GLN A 542 -18.93 -17.39 -4.45
CA GLN A 542 -17.87 -18.14 -5.14
C GLN A 542 -18.22 -19.63 -5.06
N GLY A 543 -18.47 -20.27 -6.22
CA GLY A 543 -18.69 -21.69 -6.37
C GLY A 543 -17.43 -22.36 -6.88
N PHE A 544 -17.47 -22.78 -8.16
CA PHE A 544 -16.39 -23.51 -8.84
C PHE A 544 -15.85 -22.79 -10.09
N TYR A 545 -16.38 -21.60 -10.46
CA TYR A 545 -15.80 -20.85 -11.56
C TYR A 545 -14.47 -20.20 -11.14
N THR A 546 -13.50 -20.15 -12.06
CA THR A 546 -12.20 -19.51 -11.81
C THR A 546 -12.37 -18.00 -11.84
N ILE A 547 -12.46 -17.39 -10.66
CA ILE A 547 -12.51 -15.94 -10.50
C ILE A 547 -11.11 -15.42 -10.19
N HIS A 548 -10.68 -14.37 -10.88
CA HIS A 548 -9.41 -13.69 -10.69
C HIS A 548 -9.61 -12.36 -9.98
N SER A 549 -9.20 -12.32 -8.70
CA SER A 549 -9.18 -11.10 -7.88
C SER A 549 -7.86 -10.35 -8.00
N CYS A 550 -7.88 -9.04 -7.78
CA CYS A 550 -6.69 -8.20 -7.79
C CYS A 550 -6.53 -7.32 -6.54
N PHE A 551 -5.27 -6.98 -6.24
CA PHE A 551 -4.96 -5.86 -5.36
C PHE A 551 -5.19 -4.54 -6.10
N GLY A 552 -5.62 -3.51 -5.36
CA GLY A 552 -6.10 -2.26 -5.93
C GLY A 552 -5.71 -1.03 -5.14
N GLY A 553 -5.76 0.11 -5.84
CA GLY A 553 -5.37 1.41 -5.33
C GLY A 553 -3.85 1.61 -5.18
N HIS A 554 -3.46 2.80 -4.73
CA HIS A 554 -2.06 3.24 -4.83
C HIS A 554 -1.06 2.36 -4.05
N ASN A 555 -1.40 1.95 -2.82
CA ASN A 555 -0.53 1.11 -1.96
C ASN A 555 -1.01 -0.35 -1.82
N GLU A 556 -1.90 -0.83 -2.70
CA GLU A 556 -2.53 -2.16 -2.54
C GLU A 556 -3.32 -2.30 -1.22
N ASP A 557 -3.98 -1.20 -0.83
CA ASP A 557 -4.87 -1.12 0.33
C ASP A 557 -6.26 -1.66 0.05
N PHE A 558 -6.66 -1.75 -1.22
CA PHE A 558 -7.93 -2.31 -1.66
C PHE A 558 -7.74 -3.68 -2.31
N ILE A 559 -8.81 -4.45 -2.28
CA ILE A 559 -8.95 -5.74 -2.95
C ILE A 559 -10.25 -5.67 -3.74
N ALA A 560 -10.21 -6.11 -4.99
CA ALA A 560 -11.40 -6.24 -5.82
C ALA A 560 -11.53 -7.67 -6.36
N SER A 561 -12.76 -8.17 -6.40
CA SER A 561 -13.08 -9.51 -6.90
C SER A 561 -14.39 -9.49 -7.67
N GLY A 562 -14.47 -10.33 -8.70
CA GLY A 562 -15.74 -10.66 -9.32
C GLY A 562 -16.54 -11.63 -8.45
N SER A 563 -17.76 -11.95 -8.86
CA SER A 563 -18.59 -12.93 -8.19
C SER A 563 -19.52 -13.63 -9.16
N GLU A 564 -19.93 -14.84 -8.81
CA GLU A 564 -20.92 -15.59 -9.57
C GLU A 564 -22.31 -14.90 -9.54
N ASP A 565 -22.57 -14.04 -8.54
CA ASP A 565 -23.81 -13.25 -8.39
C ASP A 565 -23.91 -12.01 -9.31
N HIS A 566 -22.99 -11.88 -10.26
CA HIS A 566 -22.94 -10.83 -11.29
C HIS A 566 -22.48 -9.45 -10.78
N LYS A 567 -21.97 -9.37 -9.55
CA LYS A 567 -21.38 -8.15 -8.99
C LYS A 567 -19.85 -8.16 -8.99
N VAL A 568 -19.27 -6.96 -8.82
CA VAL A 568 -17.90 -6.78 -8.35
C VAL A 568 -17.93 -6.31 -6.89
N TYR A 569 -17.19 -6.99 -6.03
CA TYR A 569 -17.03 -6.63 -4.63
C TYR A 569 -15.68 -5.95 -4.43
N ILE A 570 -15.65 -4.88 -3.64
CA ILE A 570 -14.41 -4.21 -3.21
C ILE A 570 -14.37 -4.19 -1.69
N TRP A 571 -13.22 -4.58 -1.14
CA TRP A 571 -12.91 -4.50 0.29
C TRP A 571 -11.72 -3.57 0.50
N HIS A 572 -11.67 -2.89 1.64
CA HIS A 572 -10.38 -2.45 2.16
C HIS A 572 -9.72 -3.67 2.82
N LYS A 573 -8.46 -3.92 2.52
CA LYS A 573 -7.58 -4.94 3.14
C LYS A 573 -7.66 -5.05 4.67
N ARG A 574 -8.08 -3.99 5.38
CA ARG A 574 -8.27 -3.98 6.85
C ARG A 574 -9.64 -4.48 7.33
N SER A 575 -10.65 -4.58 6.45
CA SER A 575 -12.05 -4.90 6.77
C SER A 575 -12.50 -6.18 6.07
N GLU A 576 -13.14 -7.10 6.81
CA GLU A 576 -13.67 -8.37 6.26
C GLU A 576 -14.94 -8.18 5.41
N LEU A 577 -15.71 -7.13 5.70
CA LEU A 577 -16.92 -6.74 4.96
C LEU A 577 -16.59 -5.83 3.76
N PRO A 578 -17.36 -5.91 2.66
CA PRO A 578 -17.13 -5.08 1.47
C PRO A 578 -17.44 -3.60 1.75
N ILE A 579 -16.60 -2.71 1.21
CA ILE A 579 -16.79 -1.24 1.27
C ILE A 579 -17.62 -0.72 0.09
N ALA A 580 -17.73 -1.52 -0.98
CA ALA A 580 -18.59 -1.26 -2.13
C ALA A 580 -18.98 -2.58 -2.82
N GLU A 581 -20.25 -2.65 -3.21
CA GLU A 581 -20.77 -3.63 -4.17
C GLU A 581 -21.08 -2.87 -5.45
N LEU A 582 -20.58 -3.35 -6.60
CA LEU A 582 -20.80 -2.73 -7.90
C LEU A 582 -21.69 -3.65 -8.74
N THR A 583 -22.84 -3.12 -9.15
CA THR A 583 -23.85 -3.82 -9.93
C THR A 583 -23.85 -3.33 -11.38
N GLY A 584 -24.01 -4.24 -12.34
CA GLY A 584 -24.22 -3.85 -13.73
C GLY A 584 -24.01 -4.98 -14.73
N HIS A 585 -23.11 -5.92 -14.45
CA HIS A 585 -23.04 -7.15 -15.23
C HIS A 585 -24.33 -7.97 -15.05
N THR A 586 -24.66 -8.76 -16.07
CA THR A 586 -25.87 -9.59 -16.12
C THR A 586 -25.57 -11.08 -15.97
N ARG A 587 -24.29 -11.44 -15.89
CA ARG A 587 -23.77 -12.80 -15.63
C ARG A 587 -22.55 -12.72 -14.71
N THR A 588 -22.03 -13.89 -14.34
CA THR A 588 -20.79 -14.10 -13.56
C THR A 588 -19.67 -13.13 -13.97
N VAL A 589 -18.91 -12.64 -12.99
CA VAL A 589 -17.74 -11.78 -13.24
C VAL A 589 -16.48 -12.60 -12.97
N ASN A 590 -15.77 -12.97 -14.04
CA ASN A 590 -14.65 -13.91 -13.99
C ASN A 590 -13.33 -13.23 -13.61
N CYS A 591 -13.15 -11.96 -13.95
CA CYS A 591 -11.88 -11.28 -13.74
C CYS A 591 -12.09 -9.80 -13.41
N VAL A 592 -11.28 -9.29 -12.48
CA VAL A 592 -11.20 -7.87 -12.16
C VAL A 592 -9.73 -7.45 -12.18
N SER A 593 -9.42 -6.36 -12.88
CA SER A 593 -8.07 -5.78 -12.94
C SER A 593 -8.11 -4.31 -12.55
N TRP A 594 -7.25 -3.91 -11.62
CA TRP A 594 -7.03 -2.51 -11.26
C TRP A 594 -5.91 -1.92 -12.12
N ASN A 595 -6.04 -0.66 -12.57
CA ASN A 595 -4.97 -0.02 -13.33
C ASN A 595 -3.79 0.35 -12.38
N PRO A 596 -2.55 -0.09 -12.66
CA PRO A 596 -1.43 0.09 -11.74
C PRO A 596 -0.93 1.54 -11.64
N GLN A 597 -1.16 2.38 -12.66
CA GLN A 597 -0.72 3.78 -12.69
C GLN A 597 -1.87 4.78 -12.44
N ILE A 598 -3.12 4.39 -12.71
CA ILE A 598 -4.33 5.21 -12.52
C ILE A 598 -5.20 4.57 -11.42
N PRO A 599 -5.00 4.89 -10.13
CA PRO A 599 -5.69 4.20 -9.03
C PRO A 599 -7.21 4.41 -9.04
N SER A 600 -7.73 5.39 -9.78
CA SER A 600 -9.15 5.66 -9.95
C SER A 600 -9.81 4.85 -11.08
N MET A 601 -9.09 3.92 -11.73
CA MET A 601 -9.59 3.09 -12.84
C MET A 601 -9.47 1.59 -12.54
N MET A 602 -10.55 0.85 -12.81
CA MET A 602 -10.62 -0.61 -12.68
C MET A 602 -11.45 -1.18 -13.83
N ALA A 603 -11.14 -2.40 -14.28
CA ALA A 603 -11.88 -3.13 -15.30
C ALA A 603 -12.43 -4.44 -14.74
N SER A 604 -13.60 -4.88 -15.20
CA SER A 604 -14.15 -6.22 -14.93
C SER A 604 -14.67 -6.90 -16.19
N ALA A 605 -14.39 -8.20 -16.33
CA ALA A 605 -14.82 -9.04 -17.45
C ALA A 605 -15.85 -10.09 -16.98
N SER A 606 -16.84 -10.37 -17.83
CA SER A 606 -18.00 -11.19 -17.49
C SER A 606 -18.44 -12.11 -18.63
N ASP A 607 -19.11 -13.20 -18.25
CA ASP A 607 -19.83 -14.08 -19.18
C ASP A 607 -20.96 -13.38 -19.95
N ASP A 608 -21.33 -12.14 -19.59
CA ASP A 608 -22.30 -11.34 -20.36
C ASP A 608 -21.73 -10.76 -21.67
N GLY A 609 -20.47 -11.06 -21.99
CA GLY A 609 -19.79 -10.62 -23.19
C GLY A 609 -19.29 -9.17 -23.12
N THR A 610 -19.44 -8.51 -21.97
CA THR A 610 -19.02 -7.12 -21.79
C THR A 610 -17.81 -7.01 -20.86
N VAL A 611 -17.03 -5.95 -21.07
CA VAL A 611 -16.03 -5.49 -20.10
C VAL A 611 -16.44 -4.12 -19.60
N ARG A 612 -16.59 -3.97 -18.28
CA ARG A 612 -16.98 -2.71 -17.64
C ARG A 612 -15.76 -2.00 -17.09
N ILE A 613 -15.65 -0.72 -17.40
CA ILE A 613 -14.63 0.17 -16.84
C ILE A 613 -15.29 1.00 -15.74
N TRP A 614 -14.71 0.90 -14.55
CA TRP A 614 -15.17 1.56 -13.33
C TRP A 614 -14.27 2.73 -12.99
N GLY A 615 -14.90 3.84 -12.64
CA GLY A 615 -14.22 5.08 -12.28
C GLY A 615 -14.97 5.90 -11.22
N PRO A 616 -14.49 7.11 -10.90
CA PRO A 616 -15.18 8.03 -10.01
C PRO A 616 -16.57 8.37 -10.56
N ALA A 617 -17.42 9.00 -9.76
CA ALA A 617 -18.70 9.52 -10.23
C ALA A 617 -18.45 10.49 -11.41
N PRO A 618 -19.22 10.40 -12.51
CA PRO A 618 -19.13 11.38 -13.57
C PRO A 618 -19.40 12.78 -13.01
N PHE A 619 -18.67 13.78 -13.50
CA PHE A 619 -18.89 15.17 -13.12
C PHE A 619 -20.21 15.63 -13.74
N ILE A 620 -21.29 15.62 -12.95
CA ILE A 620 -22.56 16.24 -13.32
C ILE A 620 -22.37 17.74 -13.13
N ASP A 621 -22.19 18.47 -14.23
CA ASP A 621 -22.21 19.93 -14.19
C ASP A 621 -23.65 20.39 -13.91
N ASN A 622 -23.84 21.23 -12.90
CA ASN A 622 -25.18 21.60 -12.42
C ASN A 622 -25.94 22.53 -13.39
N GLN A 623 -25.33 22.93 -14.50
CA GLN A 623 -25.92 23.83 -15.51
C GLN A 623 -27.09 23.17 -16.28
N ASP A 624 -27.12 21.84 -16.40
CA ASP A 624 -28.20 21.12 -17.12
C ASP A 624 -29.52 20.99 -16.33
N ILE A 625 -29.54 21.37 -15.04
CA ILE A 625 -30.75 21.26 -14.20
C ILE A 625 -31.69 22.45 -14.46
N GLU A 626 -31.18 23.66 -14.70
CA GLU A 626 -32.02 24.84 -15.01
C GLU A 626 -32.60 24.80 -16.44
N GLY A 627 -31.90 24.15 -17.39
CA GLY A 627 -32.38 23.95 -18.76
C GLY A 627 -33.61 23.03 -18.88
N LYS A 628 -33.86 22.15 -17.91
CA LYS A 628 -35.06 21.28 -17.87
C LYS A 628 -36.20 21.86 -17.03
N ALA A 629 -35.91 22.76 -16.09
CA ALA A 629 -36.93 23.46 -15.31
C ALA A 629 -37.70 24.52 -16.13
N THR A 630 -37.06 25.11 -17.14
CA THR A 630 -37.65 26.16 -18.00
C THR A 630 -38.54 25.63 -19.13
N SER A 631 -38.50 24.32 -19.44
CA SER A 631 -39.34 23.71 -20.46
C SER A 631 -40.72 23.23 -19.96
N MET A 632 -41.07 23.48 -18.68
CA MET A 632 -42.41 23.20 -18.12
C MET A 632 -43.27 24.47 -17.94
N TYR A 633 -42.84 25.62 -18.46
CA TYR A 633 -43.57 26.89 -18.37
C TYR A 633 -43.52 27.72 -19.67
N ILE A 634 -43.86 27.10 -20.82
CA ILE A 634 -44.41 27.77 -22.01
C ILE A 634 -45.55 26.90 -22.55
#